data_AF-A0A5B1BCC7-F1
#
_entry.id   AF-A0A5B1BCC7-F1
#
_cell.length_a   1.000
_cell.length_b   1.000
_cell.length_c   1.000
_cell.angle_alpha   90.00
_cell.angle_beta   90.00
_cell.angle_gamma   90.00
#
_symmetry.space_group_name_H-M   'P 1'
#
loop_
_entity.id
_entity.type
_entity.pdbx_description
1 polymer ?
#
loop_
_entity_poly.entity_id
_entity_poly.type
_entity_poly.pdbx_seq_one_letter_code
_entity_poly.pdbx_strand_id
1 'polypeptide(L)'
;MFDPQSDEQESLQELLSEKLFRSEHLSFVTNRQVHHWKEIGLIDDHRKYAASGMKSSFSFYEALWIRIITEIRAFRISNLTIKEIKKYLFNSFRENAVNIKEERILFETIIQDIISKNQVMFLVFLNDNTIKILDRATFIGEIYDNNIGHHFSLRLDTLIWKMLSLFVFELKIEQIIQQYKNTNME
;
A
#
# COMPACT_ATOMS: atom_id res chain seq x y z
N MET A 1 23.17 38.28 0.68
CA MET A 1 22.36 37.77 1.80
C MET A 1 21.58 36.60 1.23
N PHE A 2 22.20 35.42 1.25
CA PHE A 2 21.55 34.16 0.89
C PHE A 2 21.03 33.60 2.19
N ASP A 3 19.72 33.41 2.28
CA ASP A 3 19.09 32.67 3.36
C ASP A 3 19.12 31.18 2.94
N PRO A 4 19.93 30.33 3.58
CA PRO A 4 20.10 28.96 3.14
C PRO A 4 19.40 28.00 4.11
N GLN A 5 18.12 28.21 4.43
CA GLN A 5 17.30 27.20 5.12
C GLN A 5 15.80 27.34 4.82
N SER A 6 15.32 26.59 3.84
CA SER A 6 14.01 25.92 3.88
C SER A 6 13.90 24.86 2.78
N ASP A 7 14.85 23.91 2.71
CA ASP A 7 14.53 22.62 2.08
C ASP A 7 13.66 21.85 3.09
N GLU A 8 12.37 22.17 3.14
CA GLU A 8 11.40 21.30 3.81
C GLU A 8 11.40 19.97 3.06
N GLN A 9 12.15 19.00 3.57
CA GLN A 9 12.17 17.66 3.02
C GLN A 9 10.77 17.08 3.13
N GLU A 10 10.08 16.89 2.00
CA GLU A 10 8.75 16.28 1.96
C GLU A 10 8.78 14.96 2.73
N SER A 11 7.79 14.76 3.60
CA SER A 11 7.67 13.53 4.37
C SER A 11 7.39 12.34 3.46
N LEU A 12 7.79 11.13 3.88
CA LEU A 12 7.48 9.90 3.14
C LEU A 12 5.97 9.76 2.87
N GLN A 13 5.13 10.18 3.80
CA GLN A 13 3.68 10.15 3.64
C GLN A 13 3.22 11.04 2.48
N GLU A 14 3.73 12.27 2.38
CA GLU A 14 3.39 13.22 1.32
C GLU A 14 3.83 12.68 -0.04
N LEU A 15 5.08 12.21 -0.12
CA LEU A 15 5.65 11.63 -1.34
C LEU A 15 4.82 10.45 -1.87
N LEU A 16 4.37 9.54 -0.98
CA LEU A 16 3.56 8.38 -1.37
C LEU A 16 2.10 8.71 -1.68
N SER A 17 1.60 9.84 -1.18
CA SER A 17 0.21 10.30 -1.37
C SER A 17 0.01 11.06 -2.69
N GLU A 18 1.08 11.58 -3.28
CA GLU A 18 1.00 12.34 -4.51
C GLU A 18 0.54 11.46 -5.70
N LYS A 19 -0.39 11.95 -6.51
CA LYS A 19 -0.97 11.23 -7.65
C LYS A 19 -0.06 11.29 -8.88
N LEU A 20 1.07 10.58 -8.82
CA LEU A 20 2.10 10.58 -9.85
C LEU A 20 1.83 9.59 -10.99
N PHE A 21 1.10 8.50 -10.75
CA PHE A 21 1.06 7.37 -11.69
C PHE A 21 -0.19 7.40 -12.57
N ARG A 22 -0.01 7.24 -13.88
CA ARG A 22 -1.13 7.08 -14.82
C ARG A 22 -1.46 5.60 -15.01
N SER A 23 -2.65 5.30 -15.55
CA SER A 23 -3.05 3.92 -15.82
C SER A 23 -2.11 3.18 -16.78
N GLU A 24 -1.43 3.89 -17.68
CA GLU A 24 -0.41 3.33 -18.57
C GLU A 24 0.84 2.83 -17.83
N HIS A 25 1.14 3.38 -16.65
CA HIS A 25 2.23 2.92 -15.79
C HIS A 25 1.86 1.62 -15.05
N LEU A 26 0.57 1.27 -14.98
CA LEU A 26 0.07 0.08 -14.28
C LEU A 26 0.00 -1.14 -15.20
N SER A 27 1.14 -1.59 -15.71
CA SER A 27 1.24 -2.69 -16.71
C SER A 27 0.66 -4.04 -16.27
N PHE A 28 0.37 -4.22 -14.98
CA PHE A 28 -0.18 -5.42 -14.38
C PHE A 28 -1.71 -5.46 -14.34
N VAL A 29 -2.40 -4.41 -14.80
CA VAL A 29 -3.87 -4.33 -14.81
C VAL A 29 -4.37 -3.62 -16.07
N THR A 30 -5.53 -4.06 -16.57
CA THR A 30 -6.19 -3.37 -17.69
C THR A 30 -7.11 -2.24 -17.21
N ASN A 31 -7.29 -1.20 -18.02
CA ASN A 31 -8.27 -0.14 -17.75
C ASN A 31 -9.69 -0.69 -17.48
N ARG A 32 -10.08 -1.75 -18.19
CA ARG A 32 -11.38 -2.42 -17.98
C ARG A 32 -11.51 -3.01 -16.58
N GLN A 33 -10.46 -3.68 -16.08
CA GLN A 33 -10.45 -4.20 -14.72
C GLN A 33 -10.53 -3.08 -13.68
N VAL A 34 -9.75 -2.01 -13.86
CA VAL A 34 -9.80 -0.84 -12.96
C VAL A 34 -11.19 -0.22 -12.94
N HIS A 35 -11.83 -0.03 -14.10
CA HIS A 35 -13.19 0.49 -14.18
C HIS A 35 -14.19 -0.42 -13.47
N HIS A 36 -14.16 -1.72 -13.73
CA HIS A 36 -15.02 -2.68 -13.05
C HIS A 36 -14.82 -2.63 -11.53
N TRP A 37 -13.58 -2.60 -11.06
CA TRP A 37 -13.23 -2.53 -9.64
C TRP A 37 -13.68 -1.23 -8.97
N LYS A 38 -13.69 -0.10 -9.70
CA LYS A 38 -14.33 1.16 -9.24
C LYS A 38 -15.84 0.99 -9.11
N GLU A 39 -16.52 0.42 -10.11
CA GLU A 39 -17.98 0.21 -10.11
C GLU A 39 -18.45 -0.65 -8.94
N ILE A 40 -17.69 -1.70 -8.60
CA ILE A 40 -18.05 -2.59 -7.49
C ILE A 40 -17.50 -2.12 -6.13
N GLY A 41 -16.81 -0.98 -6.06
CA GLY A 41 -16.32 -0.37 -4.82
C GLY A 41 -15.01 -0.93 -4.25
N LEU A 42 -14.26 -1.71 -5.03
CA LEU A 42 -12.92 -2.16 -4.64
C LEU A 42 -11.88 -1.04 -4.73
N ILE A 43 -12.02 -0.13 -5.67
CA ILE A 43 -11.19 1.07 -5.80
C ILE A 43 -12.08 2.29 -5.61
N ASP A 44 -11.58 3.33 -4.96
CA ASP A 44 -12.35 4.55 -4.77
C ASP A 44 -12.58 5.26 -6.11
N ASP A 45 -13.82 5.74 -6.25
CA ASP A 45 -14.23 6.38 -7.49
C ASP A 45 -13.98 7.88 -7.43
N HIS A 46 -12.86 8.28 -8.01
CA HIS A 46 -12.44 9.68 -8.15
C HIS A 46 -13.16 10.40 -9.31
N ARG A 47 -14.35 9.95 -9.76
CA ARG A 47 -15.14 10.60 -10.82
C ARG A 47 -15.39 12.10 -10.59
N LYS A 48 -15.35 12.59 -9.34
CA LYS A 48 -15.38 14.03 -9.01
C LYS A 48 -14.23 14.84 -9.63
N TYR A 49 -13.12 14.19 -9.98
CA TYR A 49 -11.96 14.79 -10.67
C TYR A 49 -11.99 14.58 -12.18
N ALA A 50 -13.13 14.16 -12.75
CA ALA A 50 -13.25 13.93 -14.20
C ALA A 50 -12.97 15.18 -15.03
N ALA A 51 -13.26 16.38 -14.50
CA ALA A 51 -13.03 17.65 -15.18
C ALA A 51 -11.54 18.07 -15.21
N SER A 52 -10.69 17.56 -14.31
CA SER A 52 -9.29 17.98 -14.21
C SER A 52 -8.30 17.06 -14.95
N GLY A 53 -8.78 16.03 -15.65
CA GLY A 53 -7.91 15.02 -16.28
C GLY A 53 -7.20 14.08 -15.30
N MET A 54 -7.31 14.31 -13.98
CA MET A 54 -6.69 13.48 -12.93
C MET A 54 -7.46 12.19 -12.61
N LYS A 55 -8.54 11.90 -13.36
CA LYS A 55 -9.38 10.69 -13.18
C LYS A 55 -8.59 9.37 -13.29
N SER A 56 -7.46 9.42 -13.98
CA SER A 56 -6.59 8.28 -14.28
C SER A 56 -5.24 8.37 -13.57
N SER A 57 -5.09 9.30 -12.63
CA SER A 57 -3.88 9.43 -11.81
C SER A 57 -4.07 8.74 -10.47
N PHE A 58 -3.03 8.03 -10.05
CA PHE A 58 -3.00 7.20 -8.85
C PHE A 58 -1.82 7.64 -7.98
N SER A 59 -2.03 7.67 -6.67
CA SER A 59 -0.95 7.70 -5.69
C SER A 59 -0.24 6.36 -5.60
N PHE A 60 0.89 6.31 -4.88
CA PHE A 60 1.56 5.02 -4.64
C PHE A 60 0.65 4.07 -3.86
N TYR A 61 -0.07 4.58 -2.84
CA TYR A 61 -1.04 3.80 -2.09
C TYR A 61 -2.13 3.21 -2.97
N GLU A 62 -2.70 4.02 -3.87
CA GLU A 62 -3.74 3.57 -4.80
C GLU A 62 -3.20 2.53 -5.79
N ALA A 63 -2.02 2.76 -6.36
CA ALA A 63 -1.37 1.82 -7.28
C ALA A 63 -1.01 0.49 -6.60
N LEU A 64 -0.50 0.54 -5.36
CA LEU A 64 -0.18 -0.64 -4.57
C LEU A 64 -1.45 -1.41 -4.19
N TRP A 65 -2.54 -0.72 -3.82
CA TRP A 65 -3.81 -1.39 -3.55
C TRP A 65 -4.35 -2.13 -4.78
N ILE A 66 -4.28 -1.51 -5.96
CA ILE A 66 -4.62 -2.16 -7.24
C ILE A 66 -3.75 -3.40 -7.48
N ARG A 67 -2.45 -3.31 -7.15
CA ARG A 67 -1.54 -4.45 -7.24
C ARG A 67 -1.95 -5.58 -6.28
N ILE A 68 -2.29 -5.25 -5.03
CA ILE A 68 -2.76 -6.23 -4.04
C ILE A 68 -4.04 -6.93 -4.52
N ILE A 69 -5.02 -6.18 -5.07
CA ILE A 69 -6.22 -6.77 -5.67
C ILE A 69 -5.83 -7.77 -6.77
N THR A 70 -4.88 -7.40 -7.63
CA THR A 70 -4.43 -8.26 -8.74
C THR A 70 -3.81 -9.55 -8.24
N GLU A 71 -2.93 -9.49 -7.23
CA GLU A 71 -2.33 -10.67 -6.60
C GLU A 71 -3.41 -11.56 -5.97
N ILE A 72 -4.33 -10.99 -5.17
CA ILE A 72 -5.40 -11.74 -4.52
C ILE A 72 -6.33 -12.42 -5.56
N ARG A 73 -6.67 -11.71 -6.63
CA ARG A 73 -7.52 -12.25 -7.72
C ARG A 73 -6.84 -13.37 -8.51
N ALA A 74 -5.51 -13.40 -8.60
CA ALA A 74 -4.78 -14.49 -9.25
C ALA A 74 -5.01 -15.83 -8.54
N PHE A 75 -5.26 -15.81 -7.23
CA PHE A 75 -5.62 -16.99 -6.41
C PHE A 75 -7.13 -17.24 -6.37
N ARG A 76 -7.91 -16.60 -7.25
CA ARG A 76 -9.38 -16.75 -7.37
C ARG A 76 -10.17 -16.36 -6.12
N ILE A 77 -9.57 -15.61 -5.20
CA ILE A 77 -10.26 -15.07 -4.02
C ILE A 77 -11.36 -14.10 -4.48
N SER A 78 -12.50 -14.16 -3.78
CA SER A 78 -13.73 -13.47 -4.21
C SER A 78 -13.65 -11.95 -4.04
N ASN A 79 -14.43 -11.21 -4.85
CA ASN A 79 -14.54 -9.76 -4.68
C ASN A 79 -15.14 -9.37 -3.32
N LEU A 80 -15.98 -10.21 -2.71
CA LEU A 80 -16.53 -9.98 -1.37
C LEU A 80 -15.41 -10.02 -0.32
N THR A 81 -14.55 -11.02 -0.39
CA THR A 81 -13.38 -11.14 0.48
C THR A 81 -12.45 -9.92 0.34
N ILE A 82 -12.21 -9.46 -0.90
CA ILE A 82 -11.36 -8.29 -1.14
C ILE A 82 -11.99 -7.01 -0.55
N LYS A 83 -13.33 -6.89 -0.51
CA LYS A 83 -14.00 -5.79 0.18
C LYS A 83 -13.76 -5.81 1.68
N GLU A 84 -13.80 -6.98 2.31
CA GLU A 84 -13.48 -7.11 3.74
C GLU A 84 -12.02 -6.76 4.02
N ILE A 85 -11.09 -7.19 3.16
CA ILE A 85 -9.67 -6.80 3.24
C ILE A 85 -9.54 -5.27 3.11
N LYS A 86 -10.22 -4.65 2.14
CA LYS A 86 -10.23 -3.19 2.00
C LYS A 86 -10.75 -2.53 3.26
N LYS A 87 -11.88 -2.98 3.78
CA LYS A 87 -12.48 -2.43 5.00
C LYS A 87 -11.54 -2.52 6.18
N TYR A 88 -10.84 -3.64 6.36
CA TYR A 88 -9.84 -3.82 7.40
C TYR A 88 -8.64 -2.87 7.23
N LEU A 89 -8.06 -2.81 6.03
CA LEU A 89 -6.85 -2.02 5.76
C LEU A 89 -7.11 -0.51 5.73
N PHE A 90 -8.27 -0.10 5.23
CA PHE A 90 -8.63 1.31 5.10
C PHE A 90 -9.48 1.80 6.28
N ASN A 91 -9.61 0.99 7.35
CA ASN A 91 -10.23 1.45 8.57
C ASN A 91 -9.34 2.50 9.21
N SER A 92 -9.93 3.63 9.61
CA SER A 92 -9.21 4.64 10.34
C SER A 92 -9.08 4.27 11.81
N PHE A 93 -7.95 4.61 12.41
CA PHE A 93 -7.73 4.49 13.84
C PHE A 93 -7.10 5.77 14.39
N ARG A 94 -7.26 5.98 15.70
CA ARG A 94 -6.67 7.12 16.41
C ARG A 94 -5.39 6.66 17.10
N GLU A 95 -4.27 7.25 16.74
CA GLU A 95 -3.03 7.07 17.45
C GLU A 95 -2.91 8.14 18.54
N ASN A 96 -2.62 7.72 19.79
CA ASN A 96 -2.37 8.66 20.88
C ASN A 96 -0.90 9.09 20.87
N ALA A 97 -0.50 9.85 19.85
CA ALA A 97 0.73 10.61 19.92
C ALA A 97 0.47 11.85 20.80
N VAL A 98 1.39 12.13 21.72
CA VAL A 98 1.29 13.21 22.70
C VAL A 98 0.93 14.52 21.98
N ASN A 99 -0.32 14.98 22.17
CA ASN A 99 -0.91 16.25 21.72
C ASN A 99 -1.46 16.40 20.28
N ILE A 100 -1.55 15.37 19.43
CA ILE A 100 -2.31 15.48 18.16
C ILE A 100 -3.09 14.19 17.90
N LYS A 101 -4.43 14.28 17.82
CA LYS A 101 -5.29 13.16 17.37
C LYS A 101 -5.37 13.18 15.85
N GLU A 102 -4.36 12.66 15.18
CA GLU A 102 -4.43 12.42 13.74
C GLU A 102 -5.18 11.12 13.48
N GLU A 103 -6.14 11.18 12.56
CA GLU A 103 -6.81 10.01 12.04
C GLU A 103 -5.88 9.35 11.00
N ARG A 104 -5.45 8.12 11.27
CA ARG A 104 -4.51 7.39 10.40
C ARG A 104 -5.18 6.19 9.75
N ILE A 105 -4.80 5.91 8.51
CA ILE A 105 -5.25 4.76 7.76
C ILE A 105 -4.23 3.63 7.95
N LEU A 106 -4.69 2.48 8.45
CA LEU A 106 -3.82 1.32 8.75
C LEU A 106 -2.95 0.92 7.56
N PHE A 107 -3.53 0.90 6.35
CA PHE A 107 -2.82 0.61 5.12
C PHE A 107 -1.61 1.51 4.90
N GLU A 108 -1.79 2.83 5.02
CA GLU A 108 -0.74 3.82 4.80
C GLU A 108 0.35 3.70 5.86
N THR A 109 -0.04 3.54 7.14
CA THR A 109 0.89 3.36 8.25
C THR A 109 1.77 2.13 8.07
N ILE A 110 1.18 0.98 7.69
CA ILE A 110 1.95 -0.26 7.46
C ILE A 110 2.97 -0.08 6.33
N ILE A 111 2.58 0.58 5.23
CA ILE A 111 3.47 0.79 4.09
C ILE A 111 4.63 1.71 4.46
N GLN A 112 4.35 2.81 5.17
CA GLN A 112 5.38 3.71 5.67
C GLN A 112 6.34 2.98 6.61
N ASP A 113 5.84 2.16 7.52
CA ASP A 113 6.67 1.35 8.43
C ASP A 113 7.54 0.35 7.69
N ILE A 114 6.98 -0.36 6.71
CA ILE A 114 7.74 -1.30 5.87
C ILE A 114 8.88 -0.60 5.14
N ILE A 115 8.65 0.57 4.55
CA ILE A 115 9.67 1.31 3.80
C ILE A 115 10.70 1.90 4.76
N SER A 116 10.25 2.63 5.78
CA SER A 116 11.13 3.38 6.69
C SER A 116 11.96 2.49 7.60
N LYS A 117 11.41 1.36 8.05
CA LYS A 117 12.06 0.42 8.97
C LYS A 117 12.56 -0.85 8.27
N ASN A 118 12.40 -0.95 6.95
CA ASN A 118 12.69 -2.16 6.15
C ASN A 118 12.07 -3.44 6.76
N GLN A 119 10.83 -3.33 7.24
CA GLN A 119 10.16 -4.41 7.98
C GLN A 119 9.54 -5.45 7.04
N VAL A 120 9.70 -6.73 7.40
CA VAL A 120 9.04 -7.84 6.72
C VAL A 120 7.66 -8.06 7.35
N MET A 121 6.62 -7.79 6.57
CA MET A 121 5.22 -7.88 6.99
C MET A 121 4.39 -8.73 6.02
N PHE A 122 3.44 -9.48 6.56
CA PHE A 122 2.55 -10.38 5.83
C PHE A 122 1.11 -9.92 6.00
N LEU A 123 0.39 -9.77 4.89
CA LEU A 123 -1.08 -9.76 4.90
C LEU A 123 -1.56 -11.21 4.84
N VAL A 124 -2.25 -11.65 5.88
CA VAL A 124 -2.76 -13.02 6.00
C VAL A 124 -4.28 -13.00 6.01
N PHE A 125 -4.87 -13.87 5.19
CA PHE A 125 -6.29 -14.13 5.14
C PHE A 125 -6.55 -15.61 5.43
N LEU A 126 -7.37 -15.89 6.44
CA LEU A 126 -7.75 -17.22 6.88
C LEU A 126 -9.11 -17.64 6.30
N ASN A 127 -9.38 -18.94 6.28
CA ASN A 127 -10.64 -19.48 5.75
C ASN A 127 -11.91 -19.03 6.48
N ASP A 128 -11.80 -18.58 7.73
CA ASP A 128 -12.90 -18.03 8.54
C ASP A 128 -13.18 -16.54 8.24
N ASN A 129 -12.53 -15.99 7.22
CA ASN A 129 -12.50 -14.57 6.85
C ASN A 129 -11.73 -13.66 7.81
N THR A 130 -10.95 -14.23 8.73
CA THR A 130 -10.05 -13.43 9.58
C THR A 130 -8.91 -12.85 8.73
N ILE A 131 -8.67 -11.55 8.90
CA ILE A 131 -7.60 -10.80 8.24
C ILE A 131 -6.60 -10.37 9.32
N LYS A 132 -5.31 -10.65 9.10
CA LYS A 132 -4.22 -10.27 10.00
C LYS A 132 -3.10 -9.59 9.21
N ILE A 133 -2.42 -8.66 9.86
CA ILE A 133 -1.12 -8.14 9.44
C ILE A 133 -0.10 -8.59 10.48
N LEU A 134 0.90 -9.35 10.06
CA LEU A 134 1.86 -9.98 10.96
C LEU A 134 3.29 -9.69 10.52
N ASP A 135 4.16 -9.36 11.46
CA ASP A 135 5.60 -9.39 11.22
C ASP A 135 6.10 -10.83 11.01
N ARG A 136 7.35 -10.97 10.57
CA ARG A 136 7.95 -12.29 10.31
C ARG A 136 7.97 -13.23 11.52
N ALA A 137 8.31 -12.74 12.71
CA ALA A 137 8.42 -13.58 13.89
C ALA A 137 7.03 -14.08 14.32
N THR A 138 6.05 -13.17 14.35
CA THR A 138 4.67 -13.49 14.69
C THR A 138 4.02 -14.42 13.66
N PHE A 139 4.23 -14.18 12.36
CA PHE A 139 3.72 -15.05 11.31
C PHE A 139 4.24 -16.49 11.44
N ILE A 140 5.54 -16.65 11.69
CA ILE A 140 6.17 -17.96 11.88
C ILE A 140 5.63 -18.65 13.15
N GLY A 141 5.52 -17.91 14.26
CA GLY A 141 4.97 -18.43 15.51
C GLY A 141 3.54 -18.94 15.36
N GLU A 142 2.68 -18.16 14.72
CA GLU A 142 1.28 -18.53 14.48
C GLU A 142 1.12 -19.75 13.56
N ILE A 143 2.05 -19.99 12.65
CA ILE A 143 2.10 -21.24 11.86
C ILE A 143 2.49 -22.41 12.76
N TYR A 144 3.54 -22.27 13.58
CA TYR A 144 3.99 -23.32 14.48
C TYR A 144 2.93 -23.71 15.52
N ASP A 145 2.20 -22.72 16.04
CA ASP A 145 1.13 -22.90 17.00
C ASP A 145 -0.18 -23.40 16.35
N ASN A 146 -0.17 -23.63 15.03
CA ASN A 146 -1.32 -24.09 14.23
C ASN A 146 -2.53 -23.12 14.27
N ASN A 147 -2.29 -21.84 14.58
CA ASN A 147 -3.28 -20.76 14.51
C ASN A 147 -3.48 -20.26 13.07
N ILE A 148 -2.51 -20.51 12.20
CA ILE A 148 -2.56 -20.25 10.76
C ILE A 148 -2.40 -21.58 10.02
N GLY A 149 -3.53 -22.28 9.81
CA GLY A 149 -3.60 -23.49 9.00
C GLY A 149 -3.75 -23.18 7.51
N HIS A 150 -4.95 -23.41 6.97
CA HIS A 150 -5.28 -23.06 5.59
C HIS A 150 -5.46 -21.55 5.44
N HIS A 151 -4.55 -20.93 4.69
CA HIS A 151 -4.52 -19.48 4.56
C HIS A 151 -3.99 -19.04 3.19
N PHE A 152 -4.28 -17.79 2.85
CA PHE A 152 -3.56 -17.02 1.84
C PHE A 152 -2.68 -16.00 2.56
N SER A 153 -1.41 -15.90 2.19
CA SER A 153 -0.51 -14.87 2.69
C SER A 153 0.19 -14.14 1.55
N LEU A 154 0.33 -12.83 1.72
CA LEU A 154 1.02 -11.94 0.80
C LEU A 154 2.13 -11.20 1.55
N ARG A 155 3.37 -11.35 1.09
CA ARG A 155 4.52 -10.59 1.60
C ARG A 155 4.47 -9.16 1.10
N LEU A 156 4.04 -8.25 1.98
CA LEU A 156 3.83 -6.85 1.65
C LEU A 156 5.14 -6.15 1.33
N ASP A 157 6.20 -6.41 2.09
CA ASP A 157 7.54 -5.86 1.87
C ASP A 157 8.05 -6.14 0.45
N THR A 158 7.93 -7.39 0.01
CA THR A 158 8.36 -7.80 -1.32
C THR A 158 7.52 -7.14 -2.40
N LEU A 159 6.21 -7.00 -2.18
CA LEU A 159 5.32 -6.35 -3.14
C LEU A 159 5.59 -4.85 -3.25
N ILE A 160 5.79 -4.17 -2.12
CA ILE A 160 6.09 -2.74 -2.02
C ILE A 160 7.39 -2.43 -2.76
N TRP A 161 8.47 -3.16 -2.47
CA TRP A 161 9.76 -2.93 -3.12
C TRP A 161 9.74 -3.25 -4.62
N LYS A 162 8.97 -4.25 -5.05
CA LYS A 162 8.72 -4.50 -6.49
C LYS A 162 7.97 -3.34 -7.14
N MET A 163 6.96 -2.80 -6.47
CA MET A 163 6.18 -1.65 -6.95
C MET A 163 7.03 -0.38 -7.03
N LEU A 164 7.82 -0.08 -6.00
CA LEU A 164 8.77 1.04 -6.02
C LEU A 164 9.75 0.89 -7.20
N SER A 165 10.33 -0.30 -7.37
CA SER A 165 11.27 -0.56 -8.48
C SER A 165 10.61 -0.41 -9.86
N LEU A 166 9.33 -0.79 -9.99
CA LEU A 166 8.56 -0.59 -11.22
C LEU A 166 8.36 0.89 -11.56
N PHE A 167 8.29 1.74 -10.54
CA PHE A 167 8.02 3.17 -10.66
C PHE A 167 9.28 4.04 -10.52
N VAL A 168 10.47 3.45 -10.62
CA VAL A 168 11.76 4.16 -10.49
C VAL A 168 11.97 5.26 -11.53
N PHE A 169 11.17 5.30 -12.60
CA PHE A 169 11.20 6.39 -13.58
C PHE A 169 10.69 7.72 -13.02
N GLU A 170 9.96 7.72 -11.91
CA GLU A 170 9.57 8.94 -11.19
C GLU A 170 10.66 9.35 -10.19
N LEU A 171 11.18 10.57 -10.31
CA LEU A 171 12.30 11.08 -9.50
C LEU A 171 12.05 10.95 -7.98
N LYS A 172 10.83 11.25 -7.52
CA LYS A 172 10.46 11.12 -6.10
C LYS A 172 10.51 9.67 -5.61
N ILE A 173 10.16 8.70 -6.46
CA ILE A 173 10.26 7.28 -6.14
C ILE A 173 11.73 6.82 -6.14
N GLU A 174 12.52 7.28 -7.10
CA GLU A 174 13.96 7.03 -7.10
C GLU A 174 14.61 7.52 -5.80
N GLN A 175 14.27 8.73 -5.35
CA GLN A 175 14.74 9.29 -4.08
C GLN A 175 14.34 8.42 -2.88
N ILE A 176 13.09 7.97 -2.80
CA ILE A 176 12.63 7.03 -1.74
C ILE A 176 13.48 5.76 -1.76
N ILE A 177 13.73 5.17 -2.93
CA ILE A 177 14.54 3.96 -3.03
C ILE A 177 15.96 4.23 -2.53
N GLN A 178 16.61 5.30 -2.98
CA GLN A 178 17.98 5.60 -2.55
C GLN A 178 18.08 5.87 -1.04
N GLN A 179 17.10 6.57 -0.47
CA GLN A 179 17.07 6.92 0.94
C GLN A 179 16.87 5.71 1.86
N TYR A 180 15.98 4.78 1.49
CA TYR A 180 15.50 3.73 2.39
C TYR A 180 15.99 2.31 2.05
N LYS A 181 16.43 2.05 0.82
CA LYS A 181 16.92 0.72 0.42
C LYS A 181 18.37 0.47 0.83
N ASN A 182 19.19 1.52 0.88
CA ASN A 182 20.63 1.42 1.16
C ASN A 182 20.97 1.51 2.66
N THR A 183 20.01 1.83 3.52
CA THR A 183 20.25 2.15 4.93
C THR A 183 20.45 0.92 5.83
N ASN A 184 20.26 -0.31 5.32
CA ASN A 184 20.26 -1.53 6.14
C ASN A 184 20.92 -2.75 5.47
N MET A 185 21.92 -2.54 4.60
CA MET A 185 22.84 -3.61 4.17
C MET A 185 24.15 -3.63 4.99
N GLU A 186 24.20 -2.90 6.11
CA GLU A 186 25.27 -2.98 7.13
C GLU A 186 24.81 -3.78 8.35
#